data_AF-A0A956Q5V8-F1
#
_entry.id   AF-A0A956Q5V8-F1
#
_cell.length_a   1.000
_cell.length_b   1.000
_cell.length_c   1.000
_cell.angle_alpha   90.00
_cell.angle_beta   90.00
_cell.angle_gamma   90.00
#
_symmetry.space_group_name_H-M   'P 1'
#
loop_
_entity.id
_entity.type
_entity.pdbx_description
1 polymer ?
#
loop_
_entity_poly.entity_id
_entity_poly.type
_entity_poly.pdbx_seq_one_letter_code
_entity_poly.pdbx_strand_id
1 'polypeptide(L)'
;MLAGGLLFGFGAVHAESDPVTLTGRVERVAAQNDHELVYYNTQSGKYHIPSCRWARQCTKHCIPIKRQVAKQRGGVPCKVCGGGG
;
A
#
# COMPACT_ATOMS: atom_id res chain seq x y z
N MET A 1 64.47 -29.68 4.67
CA MET A 1 63.78 -29.38 5.94
C MET A 1 62.48 -28.64 5.55
N LEU A 2 61.35 -29.34 5.39
CA LEU A 2 60.28 -29.56 6.40
C LEU A 2 59.77 -28.20 6.93
N ALA A 3 58.50 -27.77 6.90
CA ALA A 3 57.15 -28.34 6.74
C ALA A 3 56.22 -27.15 6.36
N GLY A 4 54.96 -27.23 5.92
CA GLY A 4 53.85 -28.17 6.09
C GLY A 4 52.54 -27.35 6.15
N GLY A 5 51.38 -27.98 5.89
CA GLY A 5 50.03 -27.42 6.11
C GLY A 5 49.18 -27.36 4.84
N LEU A 6 48.55 -28.46 4.42
CA LEU A 6 47.14 -28.85 4.67
C LEU A 6 46.12 -27.83 4.12
N LEU A 7 45.53 -28.11 2.95
CA LEU A 7 44.21 -28.76 2.74
C LEU A 7 43.05 -28.01 3.40
N PHE A 8 42.14 -27.46 2.59
CA PHE A 8 40.67 -27.68 2.65
C PHE A 8 40.08 -27.06 1.39
N GLY A 9 39.55 -27.90 0.49
CA GLY A 9 38.71 -27.46 -0.62
C GLY A 9 37.25 -27.41 -0.17
N PHE A 10 36.48 -26.45 -0.67
CA PHE A 10 35.03 -26.56 -0.82
C PHE A 10 34.56 -25.59 -1.91
N GLY A 11 33.82 -26.14 -2.89
CA GLY A 11 32.67 -25.49 -3.48
C GLY A 11 32.93 -24.44 -4.54
N ALA A 12 32.79 -24.86 -5.81
CA ALA A 12 32.21 -23.99 -6.82
C ALA A 12 30.87 -23.46 -6.31
N VAL A 13 30.74 -22.13 -6.18
CA VAL A 13 29.45 -21.47 -6.09
C VAL A 13 29.29 -20.60 -7.33
N HIS A 14 28.72 -21.20 -8.37
CA HIS A 14 27.96 -20.46 -9.37
C HIS A 14 26.48 -20.63 -9.01
N ALA A 15 25.68 -19.66 -9.47
CA ALA A 15 24.22 -19.54 -9.35
C ALA A 15 23.80 -18.73 -8.10
N GLU A 16 23.76 -17.40 -8.22
CA GLU A 16 22.60 -16.63 -8.72
C GLU A 16 21.44 -16.61 -7.71
N SER A 17 21.31 -15.48 -7.03
CA SER A 17 20.04 -15.06 -6.45
C SER A 17 20.08 -13.55 -6.45
N ASP A 18 19.64 -13.01 -7.59
CA ASP A 18 19.08 -11.68 -7.83
C ASP A 18 19.82 -10.46 -7.26
N PRO A 19 20.13 -9.43 -8.08
CA PRO A 19 20.48 -8.13 -7.54
C PRO A 19 19.24 -7.60 -6.81
N VAL A 20 19.19 -7.75 -5.49
CA VAL A 20 18.28 -6.96 -4.67
C VAL A 20 18.67 -5.51 -4.97
N THR A 21 17.82 -4.89 -5.78
CA THR A 21 17.99 -3.52 -6.19
C THR A 21 17.71 -2.71 -4.95
N LEU A 22 18.77 -2.49 -4.18
CA LEU A 22 18.82 -1.69 -2.97
C LEU A 22 18.82 -0.21 -3.39
N THR A 23 17.89 0.18 -4.26
CA THR A 23 17.46 1.57 -4.42
C THR A 23 16.48 1.84 -3.28
N GLY A 24 17.04 1.87 -2.07
CA GLY A 24 16.39 2.43 -0.91
C GLY A 24 16.06 3.88 -1.18
N ARG A 25 14.79 4.16 -1.52
CA ARG A 25 14.15 5.45 -1.34
C ARG A 25 12.64 5.25 -1.34
N VAL A 26 12.06 5.05 -0.14
CA VAL A 26 10.74 5.57 0.29
C VAL A 26 9.69 5.79 -0.81
N GLU A 27 9.43 4.81 -1.68
CA GLU A 27 8.39 4.92 -2.69
C GLU A 27 7.03 4.67 -2.05
N ARG A 28 6.56 5.75 -1.43
CA ARG A 28 5.17 6.10 -1.12
C ARG A 28 4.38 5.00 -0.42
N VAL A 29 4.39 5.08 0.91
CA VAL A 29 3.35 4.50 1.80
C VAL A 29 2.00 5.21 1.63
N ALA A 30 1.61 5.56 0.39
CA ALA A 30 0.35 6.23 0.04
C ALA A 30 -0.64 5.29 -0.69
N ALA A 31 -0.24 4.03 -0.93
CA ALA A 31 -1.04 2.99 -1.54
C ALA A 31 -1.66 2.02 -0.52
N GLN A 32 -1.84 2.45 0.74
CA GLN A 32 -2.41 1.57 1.76
C GLN A 32 -3.92 1.42 1.53
N ASN A 33 -4.29 0.45 0.68
CA ASN A 33 -5.61 -0.05 0.29
C ASN A 33 -6.49 0.83 -0.61
N ASP A 34 -5.95 1.27 -1.75
CA ASP A 34 -6.70 1.93 -2.83
C ASP A 34 -7.89 1.11 -3.39
N HIS A 35 -7.88 -0.21 -3.14
CA HIS A 35 -8.94 -1.13 -3.53
C HIS A 35 -10.07 -1.26 -2.49
N GLU A 36 -9.93 -0.68 -1.30
CA GLU A 36 -10.97 -0.72 -0.28
C GLU A 36 -12.23 -0.01 -0.76
N LEU A 37 -13.39 -0.61 -0.49
CA LEU A 37 -14.67 0.01 -0.74
C LEU A 37 -14.95 1.10 0.30
N VAL A 38 -15.17 2.32 -0.20
CA VAL A 38 -15.56 3.50 0.57
C VAL A 38 -16.90 4.02 0.07
N TYR A 39 -17.64 4.69 0.95
CA TYR A 39 -18.84 5.42 0.57
C TYR A 39 -18.47 6.82 0.11
N TYR A 40 -18.60 7.10 -1.18
CA TYR A 40 -18.35 8.40 -1.79
C TYR A 40 -19.65 9.15 -2.03
N ASN A 41 -19.77 10.34 -1.46
CA ASN A 41 -20.88 11.24 -1.70
C ASN A 41 -20.65 12.03 -2.98
N THR A 42 -21.48 11.80 -4.00
CA THR A 42 -21.33 12.42 -5.33
C THR A 42 -21.63 13.92 -5.34
N GLN A 43 -22.37 14.44 -4.35
CA GLN A 43 -22.73 15.85 -4.25
C GLN A 43 -21.67 16.65 -3.48
N SER A 44 -21.20 16.14 -2.33
CA SER A 44 -20.21 16.85 -1.51
C SER A 44 -18.76 16.49 -1.83
N GLY A 45 -18.54 15.46 -2.66
CA GLY A 45 -17.22 14.93 -2.97
C GLY A 45 -16.51 14.24 -1.80
N LYS A 46 -17.18 14.05 -0.66
CA LYS A 46 -16.55 13.43 0.52
C LYS A 46 -16.64 11.92 0.46
N TYR A 47 -15.59 11.21 0.89
CA TYR A 47 -15.63 9.76 1.05
C TYR A 47 -15.36 9.29 2.48
N HIS A 48 -15.98 8.15 2.84
CA HIS A 48 -16.01 7.58 4.17
C HIS A 48 -15.73 6.08 4.14
N ILE A 49 -15.05 5.55 5.16
CA ILE A 49 -15.04 4.10 5.41
C ILE A 49 -16.44 3.61 5.83
N PRO A 50 -16.79 2.33 5.60
CA PRO A 50 -18.09 1.78 5.99
C PRO A 50 -18.44 1.94 7.48
N SER A 51 -17.43 1.85 8.35
CA SER A 51 -17.59 1.97 9.80
C SER A 51 -17.79 3.42 10.29
N CYS A 52 -17.75 4.42 9.41
CA CYS A 52 -17.87 5.82 9.81
C CYS A 52 -19.32 6.17 10.21
N ARG A 53 -19.49 6.88 11.33
CA ARG A 53 -20.82 7.39 11.73
C ARG A 53 -21.50 8.24 10.65
N TRP A 54 -20.71 9.01 9.90
CA TRP A 54 -21.20 9.86 8.81
C TRP A 54 -21.53 9.06 7.56
N ALA A 55 -20.88 7.91 7.34
CA ALA A 55 -21.28 6.99 6.27
C ALA A 55 -22.69 6.45 6.50
N ARG A 56 -23.06 6.14 7.75
CA ARG A 56 -24.41 5.68 8.11
C ARG A 56 -25.50 6.72 7.81
N GLN A 57 -25.15 7.99 7.84
CA GLN A 57 -26.04 9.10 7.49
C GLN A 57 -25.97 9.48 6.00
N CYS A 58 -24.96 8.99 5.28
CA CYS A 58 -24.78 9.24 3.87
C CYS A 58 -25.60 8.23 3.05
N THR A 59 -26.89 8.51 2.88
CA THR A 59 -27.84 7.57 2.25
C THR A 59 -28.40 8.03 0.92
N LYS A 60 -28.45 9.35 0.64
CA LYS A 60 -29.10 9.88 -0.56
C LYS A 60 -28.20 9.95 -1.81
N HIS A 61 -26.94 10.35 -1.62
CA HIS A 61 -26.00 10.60 -2.72
C HIS A 61 -24.68 9.84 -2.54
N CYS A 62 -24.66 8.85 -1.65
CA CYS A 62 -23.48 8.04 -1.41
C CYS A 62 -23.50 6.77 -2.23
N ILE A 63 -22.40 6.49 -2.93
CA ILE A 63 -22.20 5.27 -3.69
C ILE A 63 -20.98 4.52 -3.13
N PRO A 64 -21.05 3.18 -3.02
CA PRO A 64 -19.88 2.38 -2.71
C PRO A 64 -18.96 2.33 -3.93
N ILE A 65 -17.74 2.86 -3.80
CA ILE A 65 -16.71 2.80 -4.85
C ILE A 65 -15.36 2.49 -4.22
N LYS A 66 -14.40 2.06 -5.04
CA LYS A 66 -13.02 1.91 -4.58
C LYS A 66 -12.44 3.26 -4.16
N ARG A 67 -11.65 3.28 -3.09
CA ARG A 67 -10.99 4.49 -2.58
C ARG A 67 -10.17 5.19 -3.65
N GLN A 68 -9.46 4.43 -4.50
CA GLN A 68 -8.74 4.98 -5.64
C GLN A 68 -9.62 5.80 -6.57
N VAL A 69 -10.81 5.28 -6.88
CA VAL A 69 -11.77 5.94 -7.77
C VAL A 69 -12.33 7.19 -7.10
N ALA A 70 -12.55 7.15 -5.78
CA ALA A 70 -12.92 8.35 -5.02
C ALA A 70 -11.84 9.43 -5.11
N LYS A 71 -10.56 9.07 -4.91
CA LYS A 71 -9.41 9.99 -5.05
C LYS A 71 -9.29 10.54 -6.48
N GLN A 72 -9.41 9.69 -7.50
CA GLN A 72 -9.35 10.09 -8.92
C GLN A 72 -10.46 11.06 -9.31
N ARG A 73 -11.63 10.98 -8.66
CA ARG A 73 -12.75 11.92 -8.84
C ARG A 73 -12.56 13.25 -8.11
N GLY A 74 -11.40 13.49 -7.49
CA GLY A 74 -11.16 14.67 -6.66
C GLY A 74 -11.81 14.58 -5.28
N GLY A 75 -12.15 13.37 -4.84
CA GLY A 75 -12.81 13.14 -3.56
C GLY A 75 -11.94 13.54 -2.38
N VAL A 76 -12.57 14.06 -1.34
CA VAL A 76 -11.92 14.53 -0.11
C VAL A 76 -12.20 13.53 1.02
N PRO A 77 -11.17 13.08 1.76
CA PRO A 77 -11.38 12.18 2.89
C PRO A 77 -12.22 12.85 3.98
N CYS A 78 -13.12 12.09 4.59
CA CYS A 78 -13.83 12.56 5.76
C CYS A 78 -12.86 12.84 6.91
N LYS A 79 -12.87 14.06 7.46
CA LYS A 79 -12.02 14.47 8.60
C LYS A 79 -12.19 13.59 9.85
N VAL A 80 -13.34 12.94 10.01
CA VAL A 80 -13.64 12.10 11.19
C VAL A 80 -13.09 10.69 11.06
N CYS A 81 -13.12 10.08 9.87
CA CYS A 81 -12.64 8.71 9.67
C CYS A 81 -11.40 8.60 8.78
N GLY A 82 -10.81 9.72 8.36
CA GLY A 82 -9.64 9.77 7.47
C GLY A 82 -9.90 9.31 6.04
N GLY A 83 -11.11 8.84 5.69
CA GLY A 83 -11.39 8.27 4.37
C GLY A 83 -10.79 6.88 4.14
N GLY A 84 -10.18 6.28 5.16
CA GLY A 84 -9.53 4.98 5.09
C GLY A 84 -8.07 5.08 4.66
N GLY A 85 -7.23 4.43 5.47
CA GLY A 85 -5.78 4.53 5.52
C GLY A 85 -5.34 4.30 6.95
#